data_AF-A0A8T7KIE5-F1
#
_entry.id   AF-A0A8T7KIE5-F1
#
_cell.length_a   1.000
_cell.length_b   1.000
_cell.length_c   1.000
_cell.angle_alpha   90.00
_cell.angle_beta   90.00
_cell.angle_gamma   90.00
#
_symmetry.space_group_name_H-M   'P 1'
#
loop_
_entity.id
_entity.type
_entity.pdbx_description
1 polymer ?
#
loop_
_entity_poly.entity_id
_entity_poly.type
_entity_poly.pdbx_seq_one_letter_code
_entity_poly.pdbx_strand_id
1 'polypeptide(L)' 'MHDAFDDDVAERAELTTINAYGEYLCVEHTGGPRYIYRRVRPGARPHPLISSMVYAGSVYGLVSIEDEKE' A
#
# COMPACT_ATOMS: atom_id res chain seq x y z
N MET A 1 -38.29 2.76 -3.05
CA MET A 1 -37.19 3.68 -2.77
C MET A 1 -36.42 3.05 -1.62
N HIS A 2 -35.38 2.28 -1.94
CA HIS A 2 -34.48 1.66 -0.96
C HIS A 2 -33.07 1.81 -1.50
N ASP A 3 -32.23 2.40 -0.66
CA ASP A 3 -30.82 2.72 -0.79
C ASP A 3 -29.99 1.71 -1.60
N ALA A 4 -29.45 2.20 -2.72
CA ALA A 4 -28.24 1.68 -3.30
C ALA A 4 -27.08 2.50 -2.73
N PHE A 5 -26.54 2.10 -1.58
CA PHE A 5 -25.15 2.42 -1.25
C PHE A 5 -24.29 1.43 -2.04
N ASP A 6 -24.23 1.63 -3.36
CA ASP A 6 -23.12 1.09 -4.15
C ASP A 6 -21.93 1.97 -3.76
N ASP A 7 -21.11 1.38 -2.89
CA ASP A 7 -19.89 1.96 -2.36
C ASP A 7 -18.97 2.26 -3.55
N ASP A 8 -19.01 3.52 -3.99
CA ASP A 8 -18.25 4.13 -5.08
C ASP A 8 -16.74 4.22 -4.71
N VAL A 9 -16.16 3.12 -4.26
CA VAL A 9 -14.74 2.94 -3.90
C VAL A 9 -14.00 2.24 -5.05
N ALA A 10 -14.45 2.47 -6.29
CA ALA A 10 -13.79 1.93 -7.48
C ALA A 10 -13.17 3.02 -8.37
N GLU A 11 -13.53 4.31 -8.20
CA GLU A 11 -13.25 5.34 -9.22
C GLU A 11 -12.01 6.22 -8.99
N ARG A 12 -11.02 5.72 -8.23
CA ARG A 12 -9.65 6.29 -8.22
C ARG A 12 -8.56 5.22 -8.20
N ALA A 13 -8.78 4.11 -8.90
CA ALA A 13 -7.67 3.24 -9.27
C ALA A 13 -6.81 3.94 -10.34
N GLU A 14 -6.05 4.97 -9.93
CA GLU A 14 -4.74 5.22 -10.52
C GLU A 14 -4.08 3.85 -10.60
N LEU A 15 -3.73 3.39 -11.80
CA LEU A 15 -3.21 2.04 -12.05
C LEU A 15 -2.06 1.75 -11.08
N THR A 16 -2.40 1.09 -9.97
CA THR A 16 -1.52 0.82 -8.83
C THR A 16 -1.20 -0.65 -8.87
N THR A 17 0.05 -0.97 -9.19
CA THR A 17 0.53 -2.34 -9.21
C THR A 17 1.09 -2.67 -7.83
N ILE A 18 0.59 -3.74 -7.22
CA ILE A 18 1.06 -4.24 -5.92
C ILE A 18 1.73 -5.59 -6.12
N ASN A 19 3.03 -5.65 -5.84
CA ASN A 19 3.83 -6.87 -5.97
C ASN A 19 4.39 -7.30 -4.61
N ALA A 20 4.12 -8.54 -4.20
CA ALA A 20 4.63 -9.10 -2.94
C ALA A 20 5.91 -9.92 -3.17
N TYR A 21 6.94 -9.64 -2.36
CA TYR A 21 8.25 -10.30 -2.39
C TYR A 21 8.63 -10.79 -0.99
N GLY A 22 8.05 -11.92 -0.57
CA GLY A 22 8.30 -12.50 0.75
C GLY A 22 7.88 -11.56 1.89
N GLU A 23 8.84 -10.96 2.60
CA GLU A 23 8.56 -9.97 3.64
C GLU A 23 8.32 -8.55 3.10
N TYR A 24 8.49 -8.30 1.80
CA TYR A 24 8.36 -6.97 1.21
C TYR A 24 7.12 -6.84 0.34
N LEU A 25 6.60 -5.62 0.26
CA LEU A 25 5.52 -5.23 -0.63
C LEU A 25 6.00 -4.02 -1.43
N CYS A 26 5.93 -4.12 -2.74
CA CYS A 26 6.21 -3.03 -3.67
C CYS A 26 4.88 -2.50 -4.19
N VAL A 27 4.65 -1.20 -4.04
CA VAL A 27 3.46 -0.51 -4.54
C VAL A 27 3.94 0.55 -5.52
N GLU A 28 3.52 0.43 -6.77
CA GLU A 28 3.90 1.33 -7.85
C GLU A 28 2.66 1.97 -8.44
N HIS A 29 2.64 3.30 -8.45
CA HIS A 29 1.61 4.07 -9.14
C HIS A 29 2.12 4.41 -10.53
N THR A 30 1.28 4.26 -11.56
CA THR A 30 1.68 4.55 -12.94
C THR A 30 2.18 5.99 -13.08
N GLY A 31 3.43 6.16 -13.50
CA GLY A 31 4.08 7.47 -13.65
C GLY A 31 4.45 8.16 -12.34
N GLY A 32 4.43 7.43 -11.22
CA GLY A 32 4.79 7.94 -9.90
C GLY A 32 5.92 7.13 -9.24
N PRO A 33 6.33 7.52 -8.03
CA PRO A 33 7.36 6.82 -7.30
C PRO A 33 6.90 5.41 -6.90
N ARG A 34 7.89 4.53 -6.74
CA ARG A 34 7.72 3.18 -6.22
C ARG A 34 7.88 3.20 -4.70
N TYR A 35 6.89 2.70 -4.00
CA TYR A 35 6.88 2.62 -2.54
C TYR A 35 7.21 1.19 -2.10
N ILE A 36 8.26 1.04 -1.29
CA ILE A 36 8.67 -0.24 -0.74
C ILE A 36 8.26 -0.30 0.73
N TYR A 37 7.45 -1.29 1.07
CA TYR A 37 7.04 -1.60 2.42
C TYR A 37 7.64 -2.92 2.88
N ARG A 38 7.84 -3.06 4.19
CA ARG A 38 8.27 -4.31 4.84
C ARG A 38 7.21 -4.78 5.82
N ARG A 39 6.97 -6.08 5.86
CA ARG A 39 6.05 -6.73 6.79
C ARG A 39 6.47 -6.43 8.23
N VAL A 40 5.52 -5.93 9.00
CA VAL A 40 5.68 -5.73 10.45
C VAL A 40 5.48 -7.08 11.13
N ARG A 41 6.40 -7.46 12.01
CA ARG A 41 6.31 -8.72 12.76
C ARG A 41 5.04 -8.73 13.63
N PRO A 42 4.37 -9.88 13.79
CA PRO A 42 3.24 -10.00 14.70
C PRO A 42 3.62 -9.52 16.11
N GLY A 43 2.86 -8.58 16.67
CA GLY A 43 3.11 -7.98 17.98
C GLY A 43 4.05 -6.77 17.98
N ALA A 44 4.77 -6.50 16.90
CA ALA A 44 5.43 -5.22 16.70
C ALA A 44 4.41 -4.20 16.17
N ARG A 45 4.48 -2.95 16.67
CA ARG A 45 3.72 -1.85 16.10
C ARG A 45 4.58 -1.12 15.07
N PRO A 46 4.04 -0.79 13.88
CA PRO A 46 4.72 0.17 13.02
C PRO A 46 4.93 1.47 13.81
N HIS A 47 6.03 2.16 13.54
CA HIS A 47 6.29 3.45 14.15
C HIS A 47 5.13 4.41 13.79
N PRO A 48 4.60 5.20 14.73
CA PRO A 48 3.39 6.01 14.50
C PRO A 48 3.54 7.08 13.41
N LEU A 49 4.78 7.44 13.07
CA LEU A 49 5.09 8.41 12.01
C LEU A 49 5.41 7.76 10.65
N ILE A 50 5.40 6.44 10.55
CA ILE A 50 5.68 5.72 9.31
C ILE A 50 4.34 5.36 8.65
N SER A 51 4.20 5.65 7.36
CA SER A 51 3.05 5.20 6.58
C SER A 51 2.96 3.68 6.63
N SER A 52 1.77 3.14 6.89
CA SER A 52 1.55 1.69 6.95
C SER A 52 0.28 1.30 6.23
N MET A 53 0.26 0.09 5.67
CA MET A 53 -0.90 -0.47 5.01
C MET A 53 -1.12 -1.93 5.40
N VAL A 54 -2.34 -2.41 5.22
CA VAL A 54 -2.70 -3.82 5.41
C VAL A 54 -2.82 -4.47 4.02
N TYR A 55 -2.07 -5.56 3.82
CA TYR A 55 -2.14 -6.36 2.59
C TYR A 55 -2.15 -7.85 2.95
N ALA A 56 -3.10 -8.61 2.38
CA ALA A 56 -3.29 -10.04 2.66
C ALA A 56 -3.31 -10.38 4.16
N GLY A 57 -3.99 -9.55 4.96
CA GLY A 57 -4.11 -9.75 6.42
C GLY A 57 -2.83 -9.48 7.23
N SER A 58 -1.77 -8.97 6.59
CA SER A 58 -0.53 -8.58 7.25
C SER A 58 -0.32 -7.07 7.19
N VAL A 59 0.27 -6.51 8.24
CA VAL A 59 0.63 -5.09 8.29
C VAL A 59 2.01 -4.91 7.66
N TYR A 60 2.13 -3.90 6.79
CA TYR A 60 3.37 -3.51 6.14
C TYR A 60 3.65 -2.03 6.47
N GLY A 61 4.89 -1.72 6.87
CA GLY A 61 5.35 -0.36 7.13
C GLY A 61 6.27 0.11 6.01
N LEU A 62 6.13 1.36 5.59
CA LEU A 62 6.93 1.98 4.55
C LEU A 62 8.41 2.04 4.99
N VAL A 63 9.30 1.57 4.13
CA VAL A 63 10.75 1.56 4.40
C VAL A 63 11.56 2.32 3.36
N SER A 64 11.05 2.46 2.13
CA SER A 64 11.70 3.23 1.07
C SER A 64 10.69 3.83 0.10
N ILE A 65 11.05 4.95 -0.49
CA ILE A 65 10.38 5.54 -1.65
C ILE A 65 11.46 5.71 -2.71
N GLU A 66 11.30 5.02 -3.83
CA GLU A 66 12.16 5.13 -5.00
C GLU A 66 11.45 6.03 -6.01
N ASP A 67 11.92 7.27 -6.12
CA ASP A 67 11.50 8.19 -7.17
C ASP A 67 12.52 8.04 -8.29
N GLU A 68 12.11 7.50 -9.44
CA GLU A 68 12.93 7.53 -10.66
C GLU A 68 12.99 8.98 -11.15
N LYS A 69 13.80 9.80 -10.48
CA LYS A 69 14.21 11.08 -11.04
C LYS A 69 15.16 10.80 -12.19
N GLU A 70 14.65 11.00 -13.40
CA GLU A 70 15.45 11.34 -14.58
C GLU A 70 16.44 12.47 -14.29
#